data_AF-Q5BYZ7-F1
#
_entry.id   AF-Q5BYZ7-F1
#
_cell.length_a   1.000
_cell.length_b   1.000
_cell.length_c   1.000
_cell.angle_alpha   90.00
_cell.angle_beta   90.00
_cell.angle_gamma   90.00
#
_symmetry.space_group_name_H-M   'P 1'
#
loop_
_entity.id
_entity.type
_entity.pdbx_description
1 polymer ?
#
loop_
_entity_poly.entity_id
_entity_poly.type
_entity_poly.pdbx_seq_one_letter_code
_entity_poly.pdbx_strand_id
1 'polypeptide(L)'
;MEVVEILFVIYVITLVFLCPYTKVEESFGMQALHDLLYLRTNISMYDHIYFPGVVPRSFLGCLLVGSIVSPIIYLSTLLRMDKFISQYIVRICLGLLTTLSLIKFSHCVKKVFGKHVYLRFFMICCSQFHLAFYASRALPNIYALMLVLYSL
;
A
#
# COMPACT_ATOMS: atom_id res chain seq x y z
N MET A 1 5.52 -12.73 14.98
CA MET A 1 4.13 -12.44 14.60
C MET A 1 3.22 -13.50 15.19
N GLU A 2 2.09 -13.11 15.76
CA GLU A 2 1.07 -14.08 16.19
C GLU A 2 0.21 -14.54 15.01
N VAL A 3 -0.48 -15.68 15.17
CA VAL A 3 -1.31 -16.29 14.11
C VAL A 3 -2.34 -15.30 13.54
N VAL A 4 -2.96 -14.48 14.39
CA VAL A 4 -3.99 -13.53 13.97
C VAL A 4 -3.41 -12.44 13.04
N GLU A 5 -2.16 -12.05 13.23
CA GLU A 5 -1.48 -11.07 12.38
C GLU A 5 -1.20 -11.65 10.99
N ILE A 6 -0.75 -12.90 10.95
CA ILE A 6 -0.51 -13.64 9.70
C ILE A 6 -1.82 -13.78 8.93
N LEU A 7 -2.92 -14.12 9.61
CA LEU A 7 -4.25 -14.19 8.99
C LEU A 7 -4.67 -12.85 8.38
N PHE A 8 -4.41 -11.73 9.05
CA PHE A 8 -4.71 -10.41 8.50
C PHE A 8 -3.88 -10.09 7.24
N VAL A 9 -2.58 -10.42 7.26
CA VAL A 9 -1.72 -10.26 6.07
C VAL A 9 -2.24 -11.12 4.91
N ILE A 10 -2.53 -12.40 5.15
CA ILE A 10 -3.09 -13.30 4.14
C ILE A 10 -4.41 -12.74 3.59
N TYR A 11 -5.26 -12.21 4.46
CA TYR A 11 -6.53 -11.61 4.06
C TYR A 11 -6.33 -10.42 3.10
N VAL A 12 -5.44 -9.48 3.45
CA VAL A 12 -5.09 -8.33 2.58
C VAL A 12 -4.55 -8.80 1.24
N ILE A 13 -3.61 -9.75 1.23
CA ILE A 13 -3.01 -10.28 -0.01
C ILE A 13 -4.05 -11.00 -0.86
N THR A 14 -4.96 -11.76 -0.25
CA THR A 14 -6.06 -12.42 -0.95
C THR A 14 -6.95 -11.40 -1.67
N LEU A 15 -7.27 -10.28 -1.02
CA LEU A 15 -8.07 -9.20 -1.62
C LEU A 15 -7.36 -8.50 -2.78
N VAL A 16 -6.01 -8.47 -2.81
CA VAL A 16 -5.25 -7.97 -3.96
C VAL A 16 -5.54 -8.82 -5.21
N PHE A 17 -5.54 -10.14 -5.07
CA PHE A 17 -5.82 -11.06 -6.18
C PHE A 17 -7.30 -11.14 -6.55
N LEU A 18 -8.20 -11.14 -5.56
CA LEU A 18 -9.65 -11.18 -5.82
C LEU A 18 -10.19 -9.90 -6.45
N CYS A 19 -9.56 -8.75 -6.16
CA CYS A 19 -10.00 -7.45 -6.66
C CYS A 19 -8.86 -6.79 -7.44
N PRO A 20 -8.53 -7.27 -8.65
CA PRO A 20 -7.29 -6.91 -9.33
C PRO A 20 -7.31 -5.50 -9.92
N TYR A 21 -8.48 -5.02 -10.32
CA TYR A 21 -8.68 -3.69 -10.90
C TYR A 21 -8.63 -2.58 -9.86
N THR A 22 -8.33 -1.37 -10.32
CA THR A 22 -8.25 -0.15 -9.52
C THR A 22 -9.59 0.55 -9.42
N LYS A 23 -9.82 1.26 -8.32
CA LYS A 23 -10.93 2.20 -8.20
C LYS A 23 -10.54 3.55 -8.82
N VAL A 24 -11.54 4.34 -9.19
CA VAL A 24 -11.36 5.66 -9.84
C VAL A 24 -10.52 6.59 -8.96
N GLU A 25 -10.72 6.52 -7.65
CA GLU A 25 -10.04 7.33 -6.64
C GLU A 25 -8.53 7.01 -6.55
N GLU A 26 -8.11 5.81 -6.99
CA GLU A 26 -6.70 5.40 -7.00
C GLU A 26 -5.94 5.91 -8.24
N SER A 27 -6.65 6.42 -9.25
CA SER A 27 -6.06 6.81 -10.54
C SER A 27 -4.85 7.73 -10.39
N PHE A 28 -4.95 8.73 -9.51
CA PHE A 28 -3.85 9.67 -9.26
C PHE A 28 -2.62 9.00 -8.64
N GLY A 29 -2.81 8.14 -7.63
CA GLY A 29 -1.70 7.43 -7.00
C GLY A 29 -1.07 6.41 -7.95
N MET A 30 -1.89 5.68 -8.69
CA MET A 30 -1.45 4.70 -9.67
C MET A 30 -0.66 5.34 -10.81
N GLN A 31 -1.08 6.51 -11.29
CA GLN A 31 -0.36 7.23 -12.34
C GLN A 31 0.95 7.84 -11.83
N ALA A 32 0.95 8.40 -10.61
CA ALA A 32 2.20 8.87 -10.00
C ALA A 32 3.23 7.75 -9.83
N LEU A 33 2.78 6.55 -9.44
CA LEU A 33 3.63 5.35 -9.37
C LEU A 33 4.11 4.92 -10.76
N HIS A 34 3.22 4.89 -11.76
CA HIS A 34 3.59 4.60 -13.14
C HIS A 34 4.71 5.52 -13.64
N ASP A 35 4.53 6.83 -13.47
CA ASP A 35 5.49 7.81 -13.96
C ASP A 35 6.84 7.66 -13.28
N LEU A 36 6.85 7.49 -11.96
CA LEU A 36 8.08 7.28 -11.19
C LEU A 36 8.84 6.02 -11.62
N LEU A 37 8.13 4.93 -11.89
CA LEU A 37 8.71 3.62 -12.17
C LEU A 37 9.12 3.43 -13.64
N TYR A 38 8.33 3.98 -14.57
CA TYR A 38 8.49 3.80 -16.01
C TYR A 38 9.12 5.02 -16.71
N LEU A 39 8.65 6.24 -16.41
CA LEU A 39 9.17 7.46 -17.05
C LEU A 39 10.46 7.96 -16.37
N ARG A 40 10.61 7.74 -15.06
CA ARG A 40 11.85 7.98 -14.29
C ARG A 40 12.38 9.41 -14.48
N THR A 41 13.49 9.61 -15.18
CA THR A 41 14.09 10.93 -15.37
C THR A 41 13.39 11.77 -16.45
N ASN A 42 12.49 11.18 -17.24
CA ASN A 42 11.73 11.89 -18.27
C ASN A 42 10.54 12.65 -17.66
N ILE A 43 10.84 13.64 -16.82
CA ILE A 43 9.86 14.41 -16.04
C ILE A 43 8.86 15.13 -16.96
N SER A 44 9.29 15.59 -18.14
CA SER A 44 8.44 16.26 -19.13
C SER A 44 7.24 15.43 -19.60
N MET A 45 7.29 14.11 -19.46
CA MET A 45 6.22 13.21 -19.87
C MET A 45 5.29 12.79 -18.72
N TYR A 46 5.53 13.28 -17.50
CA TYR A 46 4.69 12.89 -16.39
C TYR A 46 3.33 13.60 -16.44
N ASP A 47 2.29 12.89 -16.01
CA ASP A 47 0.94 13.40 -15.99
C ASP A 47 0.76 14.54 -14.98
N HIS A 48 1.65 14.67 -13.98
CA HIS A 48 1.60 15.76 -13.00
C HIS A 48 1.78 17.15 -13.61
N ILE A 49 2.40 17.25 -14.80
CA ILE A 49 2.54 18.51 -15.52
C ILE A 49 1.20 18.95 -16.11
N TYR A 50 0.43 18.00 -16.64
CA TYR A 50 -0.87 18.27 -17.25
C TYR A 50 -2.01 18.39 -16.20
N PHE A 51 -1.86 17.73 -15.05
CA PHE A 51 -2.86 17.71 -13.97
C PHE A 51 -2.29 18.20 -12.61
N PRO A 52 -1.99 19.51 -12.47
CA PRO A 52 -1.25 20.06 -11.33
C PRO A 52 -1.99 20.00 -9.99
N GLY A 53 -3.32 19.83 -9.98
CA GLY A 53 -4.13 19.95 -8.76
C GLY A 53 -4.07 18.76 -7.79
N VAL A 54 -4.01 17.53 -8.29
CA VAL A 54 -4.26 16.32 -7.48
C VAL A 54 -2.98 15.50 -7.24
N VAL A 55 -1.96 15.70 -8.07
CA VAL A 55 -0.78 14.85 -8.11
C VAL A 55 0.32 15.23 -7.08
N PRO A 56 0.64 16.52 -6.80
CA PRO A 56 1.67 16.87 -5.82
C PRO A 56 1.38 16.34 -4.41
N ARG A 57 0.10 16.32 -4.02
CA ARG A 57 -0.36 15.80 -2.72
C ARG A 57 -0.27 14.27 -2.61
N SER A 58 -0.29 13.57 -3.74
CA SER A 58 -0.22 12.10 -3.80
C SER A 58 1.21 11.60 -4.02
N PHE A 59 2.13 12.47 -4.42
CA PHE A 59 3.47 12.11 -4.86
C PHE A 59 4.36 11.55 -3.75
N LEU A 60 4.32 12.13 -2.54
CA LEU A 60 5.24 11.76 -1.46
C LEU A 60 5.03 10.30 -1.00
N GLY A 61 3.78 9.88 -0.83
CA GLY A 61 3.45 8.49 -0.48
C GLY A 61 3.85 7.51 -1.61
N CYS A 62 3.60 7.90 -2.85
CA CYS A 62 3.98 7.12 -4.03
C CYS A 62 5.51 6.97 -4.15
N LEU A 63 6.29 7.99 -3.77
CA LEU A 63 7.75 7.95 -3.79
C LEU A 63 8.31 6.90 -2.83
N LEU A 64 7.73 6.79 -1.63
CA LEU A 64 8.12 5.76 -0.66
C LEU A 64 7.92 4.35 -1.24
N VAL A 65 6.72 4.05 -1.73
CA VAL A 65 6.42 2.72 -2.30
C VAL A 65 7.21 2.49 -3.58
N GLY A 66 7.25 3.47 -4.48
CA GLY A 66 7.96 3.38 -5.75
C GLY A 66 9.45 3.11 -5.57
N SER A 67 10.09 3.75 -4.58
CA SER A 67 11.51 3.47 -4.27
C SER A 67 11.74 2.01 -3.86
N ILE A 68 10.86 1.44 -3.04
CA ILE A 68 10.95 0.05 -2.56
C ILE A 68 10.76 -0.94 -3.71
N VAL A 69 9.76 -0.72 -4.58
CA VAL A 69 9.46 -1.66 -5.67
C VAL A 69 10.29 -1.41 -6.93
N SER A 70 11.01 -0.29 -7.03
CA SER A 70 11.77 0.09 -8.21
C SER A 70 12.74 -0.99 -8.74
N PRO A 71 13.56 -1.71 -7.93
CA PRO A 71 14.44 -2.73 -8.47
C PRO A 71 13.68 -3.91 -9.06
N ILE A 72 12.57 -4.31 -8.43
CA ILE A 72 11.74 -5.43 -8.88
C ILE A 72 11.03 -5.07 -10.19
N ILE A 73 10.49 -3.86 -10.28
CA ILE A 73 9.81 -3.39 -11.48
C ILE A 73 10.81 -3.12 -12.60
N TYR A 74 12.01 -2.62 -12.30
CA TYR A 74 13.08 -2.53 -13.29
C TYR A 74 13.38 -3.89 -13.92
N LEU A 75 13.52 -4.95 -13.12
CA LEU A 75 13.69 -6.31 -13.62
C LEU A 75 12.48 -6.78 -14.43
N SER A 76 11.25 -6.51 -13.96
CA SER A 76 10.01 -6.81 -14.68
C SER A 76 9.96 -6.14 -16.06
N THR A 77 10.42 -4.89 -16.16
CA THR A 77 10.52 -4.17 -17.44
C THR A 77 11.59 -4.76 -18.37
N LEU A 78 12.73 -5.20 -17.83
CA LEU A 78 13.78 -5.86 -18.61
C LEU A 78 13.28 -7.18 -19.21
N LEU A 79 12.50 -7.93 -18.44
CA LEU A 79 11.84 -9.17 -18.87
C LEU A 79 10.60 -8.93 -19.75
N ARG A 80 10.27 -7.67 -20.09
CA ARG A 80 9.11 -7.28 -20.90
C ARG A 80 7.78 -7.84 -20.37
N MET A 81 7.65 -7.92 -19.05
CA MET A 81 6.42 -8.36 -18.41
C MET A 81 5.32 -7.30 -18.54
N ASP A 82 4.07 -7.75 -18.47
CA ASP A 82 2.91 -6.87 -18.56
C ASP A 82 2.83 -5.88 -17.38
N LYS A 83 2.39 -4.64 -17.64
CA LYS A 83 2.26 -3.59 -16.61
C LYS A 83 1.29 -3.99 -15.48
N PHE A 84 0.34 -4.87 -15.75
CA PHE A 84 -0.57 -5.44 -14.76
C PHE A 84 0.18 -6.18 -13.63
N ILE A 85 1.31 -6.82 -13.94
CA ILE A 85 2.17 -7.46 -12.92
C ILE A 85 2.81 -6.41 -12.03
N SER A 86 3.24 -5.28 -12.60
CA SER A 86 3.78 -4.16 -11.82
C SER A 86 2.73 -3.55 -10.88
N GLN A 87 1.47 -3.48 -11.32
CA GLN A 87 0.36 -3.09 -10.44
C GLN A 87 0.19 -4.05 -9.25
N TYR A 88 0.27 -5.37 -9.46
CA TYR A 88 0.25 -6.33 -8.35
C TYR A 88 1.42 -6.12 -7.38
N ILE A 89 2.63 -5.96 -7.89
CA ILE A 89 3.84 -5.74 -7.07
C ILE A 89 3.67 -4.51 -6.17
N VAL A 90 3.22 -3.39 -6.75
CA VAL A 90 2.92 -2.15 -6.02
C VAL A 90 1.87 -2.39 -4.94
N ARG A 91 0.76 -3.04 -5.27
CA ARG A 91 -0.36 -3.24 -4.33
C ARG A 91 -0.03 -4.22 -3.20
N ILE A 92 0.77 -5.25 -3.49
CA ILE A 92 1.32 -6.15 -2.47
C ILE A 92 2.24 -5.36 -1.53
N CYS A 93 3.13 -4.52 -2.07
CA CYS A 93 4.00 -3.67 -1.25
C CYS A 93 3.20 -2.73 -0.33
N LEU A 94 2.19 -2.03 -0.87
CA LEU A 94 1.27 -1.19 -0.09
C LEU A 94 0.56 -1.97 1.03
N GLY A 95 0.02 -3.15 0.70
CA GLY A 95 -0.64 -4.03 1.66
C GLY A 95 0.30 -4.47 2.78
N LEU A 96 1.54 -4.84 2.45
CA LEU A 96 2.55 -5.23 3.42
C LEU A 96 2.95 -4.05 4.32
N LEU A 97 3.23 -2.87 3.76
CA LEU A 97 3.61 -1.70 4.56
C LEU A 97 2.50 -1.27 5.52
N THR A 98 1.24 -1.29 5.06
CA THR A 98 0.08 -0.95 5.88
C THR A 98 -0.14 -1.98 6.99
N THR A 99 -0.06 -3.27 6.68
CA THR A 99 -0.22 -4.34 7.68
C THR A 99 0.91 -4.35 8.70
N LEU A 100 2.17 -4.13 8.29
CA LEU A 100 3.31 -4.01 9.19
C LEU A 100 3.17 -2.83 10.15
N SER A 101 2.68 -1.68 9.67
CA SER A 101 2.41 -0.51 10.50
C SER A 101 1.30 -0.81 11.54
N LEU A 102 0.25 -1.51 11.14
CA LEU A 102 -0.83 -1.96 12.04
C LEU A 102 -0.33 -2.96 13.09
N ILE A 103 0.55 -3.89 12.71
CA ILE A 103 1.19 -4.85 13.62
C ILE A 103 2.10 -4.14 14.64
N LYS A 104 2.81 -3.10 14.22
CA LYS A 104 3.60 -2.30 15.16
C LYS A 104 2.70 -1.63 16.21
N PHE A 105 1.63 -0.97 15.76
CA PHE A 105 0.65 -0.35 16.65
C PHE A 105 -0.02 -1.35 17.59
N SER A 106 -0.42 -2.52 17.08
CA SER A 106 -1.06 -3.56 17.90
C SER A 106 -0.12 -4.09 18.99
N HIS A 107 1.18 -4.19 18.73
CA HIS A 107 2.16 -4.54 19.76
C HIS A 107 2.26 -3.47 20.85
N CYS A 108 2.12 -2.18 20.51
CA CYS A 108 1.98 -1.12 21.52
C CYS A 108 0.71 -1.30 22.36
N VAL A 109 -0.44 -1.60 21.72
CA VAL A 109 -1.69 -1.93 22.42
C VAL A 109 -1.51 -3.12 23.35
N LYS A 110 -0.83 -4.18 22.90
CA LYS A 110 -0.51 -5.36 23.72
C LYS A 110 0.34 -5.01 24.92
N LYS A 111 1.34 -4.14 24.75
CA LYS A 111 2.24 -3.70 25.82
C LYS A 111 1.51 -2.88 26.89
N VAL A 112 0.58 -2.01 26.49
CA VAL A 112 -0.13 -1.10 27.41
C VAL A 112 -1.35 -1.77 28.05
N PHE A 113 -2.16 -2.49 27.27
CA PHE A 113 -3.46 -3.03 27.69
C PHE A 113 -3.50 -4.55 27.84
N GLY A 114 -2.40 -5.24 27.55
CA GLY A 114 -2.27 -6.69 27.69
C GLY A 114 -2.77 -7.50 26.50
N LYS A 115 -2.54 -8.82 26.56
CA LYS A 115 -2.79 -9.76 25.45
C LYS A 115 -4.26 -9.88 25.05
N HIS A 116 -5.19 -9.85 26.01
CA HIS A 116 -6.62 -10.02 25.72
C HIS A 116 -7.17 -8.85 24.88
N VAL A 117 -6.75 -7.62 25.17
CA VAL A 117 -7.18 -6.43 24.42
C VAL A 117 -6.58 -6.44 23.02
N TYR A 118 -5.29 -6.76 22.91
CA TYR A 118 -4.62 -6.97 21.62
C TYR A 118 -5.33 -8.00 20.72
N LEU A 119 -5.71 -9.16 21.26
CA LEU A 119 -6.40 -10.20 20.49
C LEU A 119 -7.77 -9.70 20.00
N ARG A 120 -8.54 -9.04 20.88
CA ARG A 120 -9.85 -8.49 20.50
C ARG A 120 -9.73 -7.39 19.45
N PHE A 121 -8.75 -6.51 19.58
CA PHE A 121 -8.45 -5.48 18.60
C PHE A 121 -8.22 -6.09 17.20
N PHE A 122 -7.34 -7.09 17.10
CA PHE A 122 -7.07 -7.72 15.83
C PHE A 122 -8.24 -8.53 15.28
N MET A 123 -9.02 -9.20 16.14
CA MET A 123 -10.24 -9.88 15.70
C MET A 123 -11.24 -8.91 15.06
N ILE A 124 -11.39 -7.71 15.64
CA ILE A 124 -12.17 -6.63 15.03
C ILE A 124 -11.58 -6.26 13.67
N CYS A 125 -10.27 -5.99 13.58
CA CYS A 125 -9.63 -5.66 12.30
C CYS A 125 -9.85 -6.75 11.23
N CYS A 126 -9.69 -8.03 11.58
CA CYS A 126 -9.91 -9.16 10.67
C CYS A 126 -11.38 -9.30 10.23
N SER A 127 -12.35 -8.92 11.07
CA SER A 127 -13.77 -8.92 10.71
C SER A 127 -14.16 -7.79 9.75
N GLN A 128 -13.37 -6.71 9.70
CA GLN A 128 -13.70 -5.52 8.92
C GLN A 128 -13.09 -5.60 7.51
N PHE A 129 -13.95 -5.81 6.51
CA PHE A 129 -13.54 -5.80 5.10
C PHE A 129 -12.87 -4.48 4.70
N HIS A 130 -13.40 -3.35 5.18
CA HIS A 130 -12.95 -2.03 4.73
C HIS A 130 -11.45 -1.82 4.96
N LEU A 131 -10.94 -2.10 6.17
CA LEU A 131 -9.52 -1.90 6.48
C LEU A 131 -8.63 -2.79 5.60
N ALA A 132 -8.97 -4.07 5.47
CA ALA A 132 -8.18 -5.02 4.70
C ALA A 132 -8.19 -4.70 3.20
N PHE A 133 -9.35 -4.35 2.65
CA PHE A 133 -9.50 -4.00 1.23
C PHE A 133 -8.70 -2.76 0.88
N TYR A 134 -8.81 -1.71 1.70
CA TYR A 134 -8.14 -0.44 1.43
C TYR A 134 -6.64 -0.45 1.75
N ALA A 135 -6.14 -1.37 2.58
CA ALA A 135 -4.71 -1.47 2.92
C ALA A 135 -3.78 -1.64 1.71
N SER A 136 -4.28 -2.18 0.59
CA SER A 136 -3.50 -2.40 -0.65
C SER A 136 -3.79 -1.39 -1.76
N ARG A 137 -4.49 -0.30 -1.45
CA ARG A 137 -5.02 0.67 -2.42
C ARG A 137 -4.20 1.95 -2.40
N ALA A 138 -3.86 2.48 -3.57
CA ALA A 138 -2.97 3.64 -3.72
C ALA A 138 -3.71 4.96 -3.43
N LEU A 139 -4.14 5.14 -2.18
CA LEU A 139 -4.94 6.28 -1.73
C LEU A 139 -4.19 7.15 -0.71
N PRO A 140 -4.32 8.49 -0.75
CA PRO A 140 -3.65 9.40 0.18
C PRO A 140 -3.88 9.08 1.67
N ASN A 141 -5.09 8.69 2.04
CA ASN A 141 -5.43 8.34 3.42
C ASN A 141 -4.74 7.06 3.91
N ILE A 142 -4.41 6.13 3.01
CA ILE A 142 -3.67 4.92 3.37
C ILE A 142 -2.21 5.24 3.64
N TYR A 143 -1.61 6.14 2.86
CA TYR A 143 -0.28 6.67 3.17
C TYR A 143 -0.23 7.37 4.53
N ALA A 144 -1.23 8.21 4.83
CA ALA A 144 -1.34 8.84 6.14
C ALA A 144 -1.53 7.82 7.27
N LEU A 145 -2.40 6.82 7.07
CA LEU A 145 -2.65 5.75 8.04
C LEU A 145 -1.37 4.97 8.38
N MET A 146 -0.54 4.63 7.38
CA MET A 146 0.75 3.97 7.58
C MET A 146 1.64 4.77 8.53
N LEU A 147 1.81 6.07 8.27
CA LEU A 147 2.67 6.93 9.06
C LEU A 147 2.17 7.10 10.50
N VAL A 148 0.85 7.31 10.67
CA VAL A 148 0.24 7.47 11.99
C VAL A 148 0.36 6.19 12.81
N LEU A 149 0.01 5.04 12.25
CA LEU A 149 0.14 3.74 12.94
C LEU A 149 1.60 3.42 13.28
N TYR A 150 2.55 3.79 12.42
CA TYR A 150 3.96 3.57 12.68
C TYR A 150 4.52 4.50 13.76
N SER A 151 3.96 5.70 13.91
CA SER A 151 4.41 6.69 14.90
C SER A 151 3.99 6.39 16.34
N LEU A 152 2.90 5.62 16.50
CA LEU A 152 2.31 5.20 17.77
C LEU A 152 2.87 3.85 18.24
#